data_AF-A0A4R0HW56-F1
#
_entry.id   AF-A0A4R0HW56-F1
#
_cell.length_a   1.000
_cell.length_b   1.000
_cell.length_c   1.000
_cell.angle_alpha   90.00
_cell.angle_beta   90.00
_cell.angle_gamma   90.00
#
_symmetry.space_group_name_H-M   'P 1'
#
loop_
_entity.id
_entity.type
_entity.pdbx_description
1 polymer ?
#
loop_
_entity_poly.entity_id
_entity_poly.type
_entity_poly.pdbx_seq_one_letter_code
_entity_poly.pdbx_strand_id
1 'polypeptide(L)'
;MKYSLLLLLITFISSVRADDAVKLHCPTRGNLTVSFFNYNLITMKWSDHFQVASGKERSKTQAGVPFWSTTFGNGDNLAFFPDSGQYYLFYAGAKAPEQCSEQGSFVYPVITPPRYDKNASTPQSQASTIDKDVILLHPAT
;
A
#
# COMPACT_ATOMS: atom_id res chain seq x y z
N MET A 1 26.38 23.88 33.47
CA MET A 1 25.83 22.53 33.20
C MET A 1 24.32 22.49 33.42
N LYS A 2 23.51 23.15 32.58
CA LYS A 2 22.03 23.18 32.74
C LYS A 2 21.24 22.88 31.47
N TYR A 3 21.93 22.67 30.35
CA TYR A 3 21.31 22.44 29.03
C TYR A 3 21.38 20.98 28.56
N SER A 4 22.14 20.10 29.24
CA SER A 4 22.24 18.68 28.84
C SER A 4 20.94 17.91 28.97
N LEU A 5 20.04 18.29 29.88
CA LEU A 5 18.75 17.61 30.05
C LEU A 5 17.76 17.94 28.92
N LEU A 6 17.89 19.12 28.29
CA LEU A 6 16.96 19.58 27.26
C LEU A 6 17.18 18.87 25.90
N LEU A 7 18.40 18.39 25.64
CA LEU A 7 18.71 17.67 24.39
C LEU A 7 18.10 16.26 24.33
N LEU A 8 17.83 15.60 25.47
CA LEU A 8 17.29 14.24 25.46
C LEU A 8 15.79 14.18 25.09
N LEU A 9 15.03 15.26 25.32
CA LEU A 9 13.58 15.28 25.07
C LEU A 9 13.17 15.37 23.60
N ILE A 10 14.11 15.64 22.68
CA ILE A 10 13.80 15.84 21.25
C ILE A 10 13.85 14.51 20.47
N THR A 11 14.20 13.39 21.12
CA THR A 11 14.46 12.11 20.43
C THR A 11 13.24 11.19 20.24
N PHE A 12 12.03 11.60 20.64
CA PHE A 12 10.83 10.74 20.56
C PHE A 12 9.74 11.22 19.59
N ILE A 13 10.09 11.98 18.55
CA ILE A 13 9.15 12.23 17.45
C ILE A 13 9.10 10.96 16.60
N SER A 14 8.40 9.94 17.09
CA SER A 14 8.07 8.76 16.31
C SER A 14 7.13 9.21 15.20
N SER A 15 7.65 9.40 13.99
CA SER A 15 6.80 9.65 12.82
C SER A 15 5.93 8.42 12.64
N VAL A 16 4.64 8.52 13.01
CA VAL A 16 3.64 7.58 12.53
C VAL A 16 3.63 7.74 11.02
N ARG A 17 4.23 6.78 10.32
CA ARG A 17 4.03 6.67 8.88
C ARG A 17 2.65 6.11 8.72
N ALA A 18 1.74 6.94 8.23
CA ALA A 18 0.47 6.44 7.79
C ALA A 18 0.70 5.53 6.58
N ASP A 19 -0.16 4.52 6.44
CA ASP A 19 -0.10 3.63 5.30
C ASP A 19 -0.59 4.40 4.08
N ASP A 20 0.16 4.35 2.98
CA ASP A 20 -0.07 5.18 1.80
C ASP A 20 -0.51 4.30 0.63
N ALA A 21 -1.30 4.86 -0.28
CA ALA A 21 -1.72 4.19 -1.49
C ALA A 21 -1.62 5.10 -2.71
N VAL A 22 -1.37 4.47 -3.86
CA VAL A 22 -1.38 5.10 -5.17
C VAL A 22 -2.44 4.45 -6.05
N LYS A 23 -3.25 5.28 -6.72
CA LYS A 23 -4.19 4.87 -7.76
C LYS A 23 -3.47 4.98 -9.09
N LEU A 24 -3.42 3.87 -9.82
CA LEU A 24 -2.80 3.77 -11.14
C LEU A 24 -3.85 3.40 -12.17
N HIS A 25 -3.62 3.82 -13.41
CA HIS A 25 -4.30 3.29 -14.58
C HIS A 25 -3.27 2.57 -15.45
N CYS A 26 -3.42 1.27 -15.62
CA CYS A 26 -2.59 0.46 -16.51
C CYS A 26 -3.44 0.00 -17.72
N PRO A 27 -2.92 0.03 -18.97
CA PRO A 27 -3.70 -0.29 -20.17
C PRO A 27 -4.52 -1.58 -20.10
N THR A 28 -3.93 -2.70 -19.68
CA THR A 28 -4.64 -3.99 -19.67
C THR A 28 -5.51 -4.19 -18.42
N ARG A 29 -5.11 -3.69 -17.25
CA ARG A 29 -5.89 -3.85 -15.99
C ARG A 29 -6.90 -2.76 -15.69
N GLY A 30 -6.82 -1.65 -16.40
CA GLY A 30 -7.53 -0.43 -16.06
C GLY A 30 -7.06 0.14 -14.72
N ASN A 31 -8.03 0.59 -13.92
CA ASN A 31 -7.75 1.24 -12.64
C ASN A 31 -7.41 0.22 -11.57
N LEU A 32 -6.27 0.44 -10.91
CA LEU A 32 -5.82 -0.37 -9.78
C LEU A 32 -5.29 0.52 -8.66
N THR A 33 -5.33 -0.01 -7.44
CA THR A 33 -4.77 0.64 -6.26
C THR A 33 -3.65 -0.21 -5.72
N VAL A 34 -2.48 0.40 -5.54
CA VAL A 34 -1.34 -0.21 -4.86
C VAL A 34 -1.21 0.45 -3.49
N SER A 35 -1.26 -0.36 -2.45
CA SER A 35 -1.21 0.10 -1.07
C SER A 35 0.06 -0.37 -0.39
N PHE A 36 0.70 0.51 0.36
CA PHE A 36 1.95 0.27 1.07
C PHE A 36 1.68 0.36 2.57
N PHE A 37 1.95 -0.73 3.26
CA PHE A 37 1.72 -0.85 4.69
C PHE A 37 3.03 -1.02 5.46
N ASN A 38 2.94 -0.90 6.77
CA ASN A 38 4.00 -1.28 7.70
C ASN A 38 4.52 -2.71 7.45
N TYR A 39 5.76 -2.95 7.91
CA TYR A 39 6.45 -4.23 7.74
C TYR A 39 6.60 -4.68 6.28
N ASN A 40 6.73 -3.71 5.36
CA ASN A 40 6.99 -3.95 3.95
C ASN A 40 5.86 -4.70 3.21
N LEU A 41 4.65 -4.75 3.77
CA LEU A 41 3.49 -5.33 3.09
C LEU A 41 3.03 -4.40 1.96
N ILE A 42 2.82 -4.97 0.78
CA ILE A 42 2.31 -4.25 -0.38
C ILE A 42 1.11 -5.02 -0.92
N THR A 43 0.04 -4.32 -1.27
CA THR A 43 -1.14 -4.95 -1.87
C THR A 43 -1.49 -4.28 -3.20
N MET A 44 -2.13 -5.04 -4.08
CA MET A 44 -2.65 -4.54 -5.35
C MET A 44 -4.10 -5.02 -5.50
N LYS A 45 -5.03 -4.07 -5.63
CA LYS A 45 -6.45 -4.32 -5.89
C LYS A 45 -6.84 -3.75 -7.25
N TRP A 46 -7.53 -4.55 -8.06
CA TRP A 46 -8.15 -4.11 -9.31
C TRP A 46 -9.43 -4.92 -9.51
N SER A 47 -10.54 -4.26 -9.86
CA SER A 47 -11.85 -4.94 -9.92
C SER A 47 -12.09 -5.80 -8.66
N ASP A 48 -12.48 -7.06 -8.85
CA ASP A 48 -12.72 -8.05 -7.78
C ASP A 48 -11.47 -8.86 -7.38
N HIS A 49 -10.31 -8.49 -7.92
CA HIS A 49 -9.06 -9.17 -7.63
C HIS A 49 -8.24 -8.43 -6.57
N PHE A 50 -7.47 -9.23 -5.82
CA PHE A 50 -6.58 -8.76 -4.78
C PHE A 50 -5.31 -9.60 -4.76
N GLN A 51 -4.17 -8.94 -4.66
CA GLN A 51 -2.86 -9.57 -4.58
C GLN A 51 -2.02 -8.93 -3.49
N VAL A 52 -1.09 -9.72 -2.97
CA VAL A 52 -0.15 -9.33 -1.93
C VAL A 52 1.27 -9.54 -2.43
N ALA A 53 2.15 -8.64 -2.04
CA ALA A 53 3.59 -8.73 -2.22
C ALA A 53 4.30 -8.35 -0.92
N SER A 54 5.56 -8.75 -0.80
CA SER A 54 6.39 -8.46 0.36
C SER A 54 7.67 -7.74 -0.08
N GLY A 55 7.83 -6.50 0.36
CA GLY A 55 9.05 -5.74 0.19
C GLY A 55 9.19 -5.03 -1.15
N LYS A 56 10.15 -4.11 -1.15
CA LYS A 56 10.63 -3.39 -2.32
C LYS A 56 12.06 -3.84 -2.57
N GLU A 57 12.28 -4.51 -3.69
CA GLU A 57 13.61 -4.82 -4.16
C GLU A 57 14.15 -3.60 -4.92
N ARG A 58 15.29 -3.07 -4.47
CA ARG A 58 15.93 -1.91 -5.11
C ARG A 58 16.98 -2.40 -6.10
N SER A 59 16.98 -1.83 -7.30
CA SER A 59 17.93 -2.18 -8.34
C SER A 59 18.19 -0.99 -9.27
N LYS A 60 18.95 -1.23 -10.34
CA LYS A 60 19.27 -0.27 -11.38
C LYS A 60 19.17 -0.92 -12.75
N THR A 61 18.77 -0.15 -13.75
CA THR A 61 18.81 -0.60 -15.15
C THR A 61 20.25 -0.77 -15.61
N GLN A 62 20.46 -1.38 -16.79
CA GLN A 62 21.79 -1.46 -17.41
C GLN A 62 22.42 -0.07 -17.65
N ALA A 63 21.59 0.95 -17.88
CA ALA A 63 22.02 2.35 -18.01
C ALA A 63 22.25 3.05 -16.65
N GLY A 64 22.12 2.33 -15.53
CA GLY A 64 22.34 2.84 -14.18
C GLY A 64 21.15 3.56 -13.55
N VAL A 65 19.99 3.62 -14.21
CA VAL A 65 18.80 4.31 -13.70
C VAL A 65 18.22 3.54 -12.51
N PRO A 66 18.08 4.16 -11.32
CA PRO A 66 17.57 3.49 -10.14
C PRO A 66 16.05 3.23 -10.22
N PHE A 67 15.63 2.09 -9.70
CA PHE A 67 14.22 1.76 -9.52
C PHE A 67 14.02 0.86 -8.30
N TRP A 68 12.78 0.75 -7.84
CA TRP A 68 12.39 -0.36 -6.97
C TRP A 68 11.31 -1.19 -7.65
N SER A 69 11.23 -2.46 -7.29
CA SER A 69 10.21 -3.38 -7.78
C SER A 69 9.66 -4.28 -6.68
N THR A 70 8.52 -4.89 -6.92
CA THR A 70 7.92 -5.91 -6.03
C THR A 70 7.18 -6.94 -6.87
N THR A 71 7.20 -8.20 -6.44
CA THR A 71 6.52 -9.31 -7.13
C THR A 71 5.33 -9.76 -6.30
N PHE A 72 4.15 -9.76 -6.93
CA PHE A 72 2.89 -10.20 -6.35
C PHE A 72 2.74 -11.71 -6.42
N GLY A 73 1.88 -12.27 -5.57
CA GLY A 73 1.65 -13.72 -5.47
C GLY A 73 1.22 -14.39 -6.79
N ASN A 74 0.59 -13.64 -7.71
CA ASN A 74 0.24 -14.13 -9.05
C ASN A 74 1.37 -14.02 -10.09
N GLY A 75 2.57 -13.59 -9.69
CA GLY A 75 3.73 -13.45 -10.57
C GLY A 75 3.83 -12.11 -11.30
N ASP A 76 2.88 -11.19 -11.13
CA ASP A 76 3.04 -9.84 -11.65
C ASP A 76 4.12 -9.09 -10.90
N ASN A 77 4.86 -8.24 -11.59
CA ASN A 77 5.87 -7.40 -10.98
C ASN A 77 5.54 -5.92 -11.24
N LEU A 78 5.50 -5.12 -10.18
CA LEU A 78 5.36 -3.67 -10.27
C LEU A 78 6.71 -3.03 -10.02
N ALA A 79 7.17 -2.20 -10.96
CA ALA A 79 8.36 -1.38 -10.84
C ALA A 79 8.01 0.10 -10.79
N PHE A 80 8.77 0.87 -10.03
CA PHE A 80 8.68 2.32 -9.95
C PHE A 80 10.05 2.96 -10.12
N PHE A 81 10.11 3.96 -10.97
CA PHE A 81 11.28 4.78 -11.26
C PHE A 81 11.14 6.13 -10.57
N PRO A 82 11.83 6.36 -9.43
CA PRO A 82 11.67 7.58 -8.63
C PRO A 82 12.00 8.85 -9.39
N ASP A 83 13.05 8.80 -10.23
CA ASP A 83 13.55 9.98 -10.94
C ASP A 83 12.53 10.55 -11.94
N SER A 84 11.71 9.67 -12.53
CA SER A 84 10.67 10.05 -13.50
C SER A 84 9.25 9.99 -12.95
N GLY A 85 9.07 9.48 -11.72
CA GLY A 85 7.75 9.21 -11.13
C GLY A 85 6.91 8.19 -11.93
N GLN A 86 7.55 7.25 -12.63
CA GLN A 86 6.84 6.34 -13.54
C GLN A 86 6.67 4.95 -12.94
N TYR A 87 5.47 4.39 -13.11
CA TYR A 87 5.15 3.01 -12.76
C TYR A 87 5.10 2.14 -14.01
N TYR A 88 5.61 0.92 -13.88
CA TYR A 88 5.52 -0.12 -14.91
C TYR A 88 5.00 -1.41 -14.30
N LEU A 89 4.03 -2.03 -14.95
CA LEU A 89 3.51 -3.34 -14.56
C LEU A 89 3.95 -4.40 -15.57
N PHE A 90 4.63 -5.43 -15.09
CA PHE A 90 5.02 -6.61 -15.84
C PHE A 90 4.05 -7.73 -15.49
N TYR A 91 3.24 -8.16 -16.45
CA TYR A 91 2.36 -9.30 -16.21
C TYR A 91 3.14 -10.60 -16.19
N ALA A 92 2.68 -11.55 -15.36
CA ALA A 92 3.24 -12.89 -15.33
C ALA A 92 3.33 -13.50 -16.74
N GLY A 93 4.55 -13.85 -17.17
CA GLY A 93 4.81 -14.44 -18.49
C GLY A 93 4.85 -13.45 -19.67
N ALA A 94 4.56 -12.17 -19.46
CA ALA A 94 4.69 -11.15 -20.51
C ALA A 94 6.16 -10.76 -20.72
N LYS A 95 6.50 -10.44 -21.98
CA LYS A 95 7.88 -10.03 -22.35
C LYS A 95 8.13 -8.53 -22.19
N ALA A 96 7.07 -7.72 -22.24
CA ALA A 96 7.16 -6.27 -22.20
C ALA A 96 6.33 -5.72 -21.03
N PRO A 97 6.84 -4.70 -20.31
CA PRO A 97 6.05 -3.99 -19.32
C PRO A 97 5.02 -3.08 -19.96
N GLU A 98 3.96 -2.79 -19.20
CA GLU A 98 3.06 -1.68 -19.48
C GLU A 98 3.39 -0.49 -18.58
N GLN A 99 3.46 0.70 -19.17
CA GLN A 99 3.51 1.93 -18.39
C GLN A 99 2.13 2.20 -17.79
N CYS A 100 2.11 2.51 -16.49
CA CYS A 100 0.90 2.91 -15.78
C CYS A 100 0.95 4.39 -15.43
N SER A 101 -0.17 5.09 -15.58
CA SER A 101 -0.29 6.50 -15.21
C SER A 101 -0.83 6.64 -13.80
N GLU A 102 -0.19 7.47 -12.99
CA GLU A 102 -0.70 7.82 -11.67
C GLU A 102 -1.94 8.71 -11.79
N GLN A 103 -3.02 8.28 -11.14
CA GLN A 103 -4.30 9.00 -11.06
C GLN A 103 -4.45 9.76 -9.74
N GLY A 104 -3.61 9.45 -8.75
CA GLY A 104 -3.51 10.16 -7.49
C GLY A 104 -3.05 9.25 -6.35
N SER A 105 -2.76 9.85 -5.21
CA SER A 105 -2.34 9.16 -4.00
C SER A 105 -3.23 9.52 -2.82
N PHE A 106 -3.36 8.61 -1.86
CA PHE A 106 -4.07 8.88 -0.61
C PHE A 106 -3.44 8.14 0.56
N VAL A 107 -3.70 8.65 1.75
CA VAL A 107 -3.23 8.10 3.01
C VAL A 107 -4.40 7.40 3.70
N TYR A 108 -4.21 6.17 4.15
CA TYR A 108 -5.26 5.47 4.90
C TYR A 108 -5.47 6.11 6.27
N PRO A 109 -6.73 6.31 6.70
CA PRO A 109 -7.00 6.76 8.05
C PRO A 109 -6.56 5.68 9.04
N VAL A 110 -5.97 6.11 10.16
CA VAL A 110 -5.68 5.20 11.27
C VAL A 110 -7.01 4.76 11.87
N ILE A 111 -7.34 3.47 11.71
CA ILE A 111 -8.50 2.86 12.35
C ILE A 111 -8.07 2.10 13.60
N THR A 112 -8.86 2.18 14.66
CA THR A 112 -8.74 1.28 15.81
C THR A 112 -9.73 0.15 15.58
N PRO A 113 -9.29 -1.10 15.32
CA PRO A 113 -10.20 -2.21 15.17
C PRO A 113 -11.06 -2.37 16.44
N PRO A 114 -12.35 -2.72 16.32
CA PRO A 114 -13.16 -2.99 17.49
C PRO A 114 -12.54 -4.13 18.29
N ARG A 115 -12.49 -3.97 19.63
CA ARG A 115 -12.06 -5.03 20.52
C ARG A 115 -13.02 -6.22 20.37
N TYR A 116 -12.48 -7.40 20.08
CA TYR A 116 -13.26 -8.62 20.12
C TYR A 116 -13.57 -8.98 21.57
N ASP A 117 -14.78 -8.65 22.03
CA ASP A 117 -15.30 -9.07 23.32
C ASP A 117 -16.35 -10.16 23.10
N LYS A 118 -16.04 -11.38 23.59
CA LYS A 118 -16.91 -12.58 23.48
C LYS A 118 -18.30 -12.39 24.09
N ASN A 119 -18.43 -11.43 25.00
CA ASN A 119 -19.66 -11.11 25.73
C ASN A 119 -20.30 -9.80 25.27
N ALA A 120 -19.75 -9.12 24.24
CA ALA A 120 -20.37 -7.93 23.68
C ALA A 120 -21.61 -8.35 22.91
N SER A 121 -22.78 -7.85 23.32
CA SER A 121 -24.07 -8.20 22.73
C SER A 121 -24.30 -7.64 21.32
N THR A 122 -23.38 -6.86 20.75
CA THR A 122 -23.40 -6.45 19.35
C THR A 122 -22.01 -5.96 18.92
N PRO A 123 -21.49 -6.33 17.74
CA PRO A 123 -20.29 -5.70 17.19
C PRO A 123 -20.54 -4.20 17.02
N GLN A 124 -19.84 -3.38 17.79
CA GLN A 124 -19.92 -1.92 17.64
C GLN A 124 -19.10 -1.51 16.41
N SER A 125 -19.75 -1.53 15.24
CA SER A 125 -19.17 -1.01 14.00
C SER A 125 -18.98 0.50 14.13
N GLN A 126 -17.73 0.94 14.28
CA GLN A 126 -17.36 2.35 14.22
C GLN A 126 -16.93 2.79 12.82
N ALA A 127 -17.48 2.17 11.76
CA ALA A 127 -17.51 2.79 10.44
C ALA A 127 -18.53 3.95 10.46
N SER A 128 -18.31 4.96 11.31
CA SER A 128 -19.10 6.19 11.36
C SER A 128 -18.55 7.22 10.38
N THR A 129 -18.27 6.77 9.17
CA THR A 129 -18.34 7.60 7.97
C THR A 129 -18.94 6.68 6.95
N ILE A 130 -20.12 7.05 6.44
CA ILE A 130 -20.81 6.33 5.39
C ILE A 130 -19.91 6.41 4.15
N ASP A 131 -18.97 5.48 4.02
CA ASP A 131 -18.42 5.10 2.74
C ASP A 131 -19.24 3.88 2.30
N LYS A 132 -20.13 4.09 1.33
CA LYS A 132 -21.17 3.13 0.95
C LYS A 132 -20.63 1.83 0.33
N ASP A 133 -19.31 1.68 0.22
CA ASP A 133 -18.66 0.66 -0.61
C ASP A 133 -17.90 -0.43 0.16
N VAL A 134 -17.85 -0.41 1.50
CA VAL A 134 -17.19 -1.48 2.26
C VAL A 134 -18.19 -2.55 2.69
N ILE A 135 -18.50 -3.48 1.77
CA ILE A 135 -19.25 -4.70 2.10
C ILE A 135 -18.28 -5.72 2.70
N LEU A 136 -18.34 -5.91 4.02
CA LEU A 136 -17.71 -7.05 4.68
C LEU A 136 -18.58 -8.30 4.41
N LEU A 137 -18.26 -9.03 3.33
CA LEU A 137 -18.84 -10.33 3.05
C LEU A 137 -18.35 -11.32 4.12
N HIS A 138 -19.27 -11.71 5.00
CA HIS A 138 -19.05 -12.85 5.88
C HIS A 138 -19.25 -14.12 5.06
N PRO A 139 -18.35 -15.12 5.15
CA PRO A 139 -18.57 -16.41 4.50
C PRO A 139 -19.83 -17.06 5.08
N ALA A 140 -20.69 -17.57 4.20
CA ALA A 140 -21.84 -18.38 4.60
C ALA A 140 -21.35 -19.69 5.21
N THR A 141 -21.84 -20.01 6.42
CA THR A 141 -21.66 -21.29 7.10
C THR A 141 -22.42 -22.41 6.41
#